data_AF-A0A7J9Q5X8-F1
#
_entry.id   AF-A0A7J9Q5X8-F1
#
_cell.length_a   1.000
_cell.length_b   1.000
_cell.length_c   1.000
_cell.angle_alpha   90.00
_cell.angle_beta   90.00
_cell.angle_gamma   90.00
#
_symmetry.space_group_name_H-M   'P 1'
#
loop_
_entity.id
_entity.type
_entity.pdbx_description
1 polymer ?
#
loop_
_entity_poly.entity_id
_entity_poly.type
_entity_poly.pdbx_seq_one_letter_code
_entity_poly.pdbx_strand_id
1 'polypeptide(L)'
;DIFELKADITQLGMDQRKVNVLAREIGPSIGFWKPVVVSHHMLIGLGKPASSKTGVERGIDLKMSKSKPDTAIFMTDSEEEIKRKINKAYCPEKTIDENPLMEYAKYIIFEKFNTVKIERPEKFGGDLELHNYDELVKVFEKGDLHPMDLKPAIADYINKLVEPVRKHFEKDKKAKELLEKVKSFRVTK
;
A
#
# COMPACT_ATOMS: atom_id res chain seq x y z
N ASP A 1 23.56 -13.32 -0.52
CA ASP A 1 22.99 -12.08 0.05
C ASP A 1 22.84 -12.14 1.57
N ILE A 2 21.93 -12.94 2.12
CA ILE A 2 21.66 -12.93 3.58
C ILE A 2 22.94 -13.12 4.40
N PHE A 3 23.74 -14.14 4.07
CA PHE A 3 24.99 -14.42 4.78
C PHE A 3 26.12 -13.46 4.41
N GLU A 4 26.22 -13.06 3.13
CA GLU A 4 27.25 -12.14 2.66
C GLU A 4 27.11 -10.74 3.29
N LEU A 5 25.88 -10.25 3.38
CA LEU A 5 25.53 -8.98 4.01
C LEU A 5 25.55 -9.05 5.53
N LYS A 6 25.81 -10.23 6.12
CA LYS A 6 25.79 -10.47 7.56
C LYS A 6 24.47 -10.03 8.21
N ALA A 7 23.36 -10.31 7.53
CA ALA A 7 22.04 -9.92 7.99
C ALA A 7 21.53 -10.87 9.09
N ASP A 8 21.36 -10.34 10.30
CA ASP A 8 20.72 -11.05 11.41
C ASP A 8 19.20 -11.20 11.20
N ILE A 9 18.59 -10.19 10.58
CA ILE A 9 17.14 -10.11 10.34
C ILE A 9 16.88 -9.89 8.85
N THR A 10 16.12 -10.79 8.25
CA THR A 10 15.64 -10.63 6.87
C THR A 10 14.24 -10.05 6.90
N GLN A 11 14.14 -8.73 6.72
CA GLN A 11 12.87 -7.99 6.65
C GLN A 11 12.45 -7.81 5.20
N LEU A 12 11.57 -8.69 4.70
CA LEU A 12 11.10 -8.71 3.31
C LEU A 12 9.61 -9.00 3.24
N GLY A 13 9.00 -8.88 2.06
CA GLY A 13 7.58 -9.22 1.86
C GLY A 13 7.30 -10.71 2.08
N MET A 14 6.03 -11.04 2.35
CA MET A 14 5.59 -12.44 2.49
C MET A 14 5.87 -13.31 1.25
N ASP A 15 6.02 -12.71 0.07
CA ASP A 15 6.39 -13.39 -1.17
C ASP A 15 7.82 -13.97 -1.15
N GLN A 16 8.72 -13.36 -0.38
CA GLN A 16 10.11 -13.82 -0.21
C GLN A 16 10.27 -14.86 0.91
N ARG A 17 9.17 -15.29 1.55
CA ARG A 17 9.23 -16.23 2.68
C ARG A 17 9.95 -17.53 2.34
N LYS A 18 9.75 -18.09 1.15
CA LYS A 18 10.35 -19.39 0.76
C LYS A 18 11.87 -19.36 0.78
N VAL A 19 12.50 -18.36 0.17
CA VAL A 19 13.97 -18.22 0.13
C VAL A 19 14.53 -17.92 1.52
N ASN A 20 13.82 -17.13 2.31
CA ASN A 20 14.20 -16.80 3.68
C ASN A 20 14.14 -18.01 4.62
N VAL A 21 13.14 -18.89 4.46
CA VAL A 21 13.05 -20.16 5.19
C VAL A 21 14.15 -21.12 4.74
N LEU A 22 14.42 -21.21 3.44
CA LEU A 22 15.52 -22.00 2.91
C LEU A 22 16.86 -21.56 3.52
N ALA A 23 17.13 -20.26 3.57
CA ALA A 23 18.34 -19.72 4.21
C ALA A 23 18.43 -20.13 5.69
N ARG A 24 17.32 -20.14 6.43
CA ARG A 24 17.28 -20.62 7.82
C ARG A 24 17.57 -22.10 7.98
N GLU A 25 17.13 -22.92 7.03
CA GLU A 25 17.31 -24.38 7.06
C GLU A 25 18.75 -24.76 6.71
N ILE A 26 19.27 -24.19 5.61
CA ILE A 26 20.60 -24.54 5.12
C ILE A 26 21.72 -23.85 5.91
N GLY A 27 21.50 -22.63 6.43
CA GLY A 27 22.52 -21.81 7.07
C GLY A 27 23.41 -22.57 8.06
N PRO A 28 22.83 -23.22 9.09
CA PRO A 28 23.59 -23.99 10.07
C PRO A 28 24.41 -25.13 9.46
N SER A 29 23.92 -25.79 8.41
CA SER A 29 24.60 -26.93 7.78
C SER A 29 25.85 -26.53 6.98
N ILE A 30 25.92 -25.27 6.54
CA ILE A 30 27.03 -24.72 5.75
C ILE A 30 27.90 -23.74 6.56
N GLY A 31 27.78 -23.76 7.89
CA GLY A 31 28.60 -22.94 8.79
C GLY A 31 28.13 -21.49 8.99
N PHE A 32 26.93 -21.15 8.53
CA PHE A 32 26.31 -19.84 8.79
C PHE A 32 25.28 -19.91 9.93
N TRP A 33 24.82 -18.74 10.39
CA TRP A 33 23.78 -18.64 11.42
C TRP A 33 22.38 -18.82 10.86
N LYS A 34 21.39 -18.89 11.75
CA LYS A 34 19.97 -18.95 11.41
C LYS A 34 19.36 -17.54 11.46
N PRO A 35 19.17 -16.85 10.32
CA PRO A 35 18.69 -15.46 10.31
C PRO A 35 17.23 -15.37 10.75
N VAL A 36 16.86 -14.37 11.54
CA VAL A 36 15.46 -14.10 11.94
C VAL A 36 14.67 -13.61 10.72
N VAL A 37 13.50 -14.21 10.47
CA VAL A 37 12.68 -13.86 9.31
C VAL A 37 11.48 -13.05 9.78
N VAL A 38 11.41 -11.79 9.33
CA VAL A 38 10.30 -10.88 9.61
C VAL A 38 9.65 -10.55 8.27
N SER A 39 8.49 -11.17 8.01
CA SER A 39 7.78 -10.97 6.75
C SER A 39 6.64 -9.97 6.90
N HIS A 40 6.64 -8.90 6.11
CA HIS A 40 5.57 -7.88 6.13
C HIS A 40 4.42 -8.22 5.19
N HIS A 41 3.24 -7.68 5.52
CA HIS A 41 2.01 -7.83 4.74
C HIS A 41 2.15 -7.26 3.33
N MET A 42 1.56 -7.93 2.35
CA MET A 42 1.61 -7.52 0.94
C MET A 42 0.39 -6.68 0.61
N LEU A 43 0.61 -5.39 0.36
CA LEU A 43 -0.46 -4.47 -0.04
C LEU A 43 -1.16 -4.94 -1.31
N ILE A 44 -2.49 -5.05 -1.27
CA ILE A 44 -3.29 -5.31 -2.47
C ILE A 44 -3.34 -4.09 -3.39
N GLY A 45 -3.47 -4.34 -4.68
CA GLY A 45 -3.66 -3.30 -5.70
C GLY A 45 -5.08 -2.73 -5.65
N LEU A 46 -5.24 -1.52 -6.20
CA LEU A 46 -6.50 -0.77 -6.19
C LEU A 46 -7.61 -1.39 -7.05
N GLY A 47 -7.30 -2.41 -7.86
CA GLY A 47 -8.25 -3.06 -8.76
C GLY A 47 -9.23 -3.97 -8.03
N LYS A 48 -10.32 -4.35 -8.71
CA LYS A 48 -11.25 -5.37 -8.20
C LYS A 48 -10.51 -6.72 -8.07
N PRO A 49 -10.67 -7.44 -6.96
CA PRO A 49 -10.17 -8.80 -6.82
C PRO A 49 -10.61 -9.69 -7.98
N ALA A 50 -9.69 -10.47 -8.53
CA ALA A 50 -10.04 -11.50 -9.51
C ALA A 50 -10.87 -12.58 -8.81
N SER A 51 -12.14 -12.70 -9.20
CA SER A 51 -13.16 -13.49 -8.49
C SER A 51 -13.00 -15.01 -8.58
N SER A 52 -11.95 -15.54 -9.21
CA SER A 52 -11.93 -16.94 -9.66
C SER A 52 -10.77 -17.79 -9.16
N LYS A 53 -9.96 -17.34 -8.18
CA LYS A 53 -8.85 -18.16 -7.64
C LYS A 53 -8.79 -18.17 -6.12
N THR A 54 -8.51 -19.35 -5.55
CA THR A 54 -8.33 -19.61 -4.12
C THR A 54 -6.85 -19.84 -3.80
N GLY A 55 -6.36 -19.33 -2.67
CA GLY A 55 -5.02 -19.63 -2.14
C GLY A 55 -3.92 -18.65 -2.56
N VAL A 56 -2.66 -19.13 -2.58
CA VAL A 56 -1.43 -18.32 -2.75
C VAL A 56 -1.38 -17.57 -4.09
N GLU A 57 -1.99 -18.12 -5.15
CA GLU A 57 -2.09 -17.47 -6.46
C GLU A 57 -2.95 -16.19 -6.43
N ARG A 58 -3.95 -16.14 -5.54
CA ARG A 58 -4.82 -14.97 -5.34
C ARG A 58 -4.02 -13.78 -4.81
N GLY A 59 -3.10 -14.01 -3.88
CA GLY A 59 -2.23 -12.96 -3.32
C GLY A 59 -1.21 -12.41 -4.30
N ILE A 60 -0.84 -13.17 -5.33
CA ILE A 60 0.04 -12.71 -6.41
C ILE A 60 -0.74 -11.85 -7.41
N ASP A 61 -1.93 -12.29 -7.82
CA ASP A 61 -2.81 -11.54 -8.74
C ASP A 61 -3.38 -10.26 -8.11
N LEU A 62 -3.57 -10.25 -6.78
CA LEU A 62 -4.01 -9.09 -6.01
C LEU A 62 -2.89 -8.09 -5.69
N LYS A 63 -1.62 -8.45 -5.85
CA LYS A 63 -0.49 -7.56 -5.51
C LYS A 63 -0.46 -6.35 -6.43
N MET A 64 -0.06 -5.19 -5.92
CA MET A 64 0.31 -4.06 -6.76
C MET A 64 1.34 -4.49 -7.82
N SER A 65 0.92 -4.51 -9.08
CA SER A 65 1.77 -4.88 -10.21
C SER A 65 2.08 -3.67 -11.07
N LYS A 66 3.36 -3.51 -11.42
CA LYS A 66 3.81 -2.48 -12.37
C LYS A 66 3.17 -2.62 -13.75
N SER A 67 2.65 -3.81 -14.08
CA SER A 67 2.00 -4.10 -15.36
C SER A 67 0.65 -3.39 -15.55
N LYS A 68 0.01 -2.94 -14.47
CA LYS A 68 -1.26 -2.17 -14.55
C LYS A 68 -1.10 -0.86 -13.76
N PRO A 69 -0.64 0.23 -14.40
CA PRO A 69 -0.32 1.49 -13.72
C PRO A 69 -1.45 2.10 -12.89
N ASP A 70 -2.71 1.89 -13.29
CA ASP A 70 -3.89 2.39 -12.57
C ASP A 70 -4.23 1.58 -11.31
N THR A 71 -3.63 0.40 -11.11
CA THR A 71 -3.84 -0.44 -9.92
C THR A 71 -2.83 -0.22 -8.81
N ALA A 72 -1.84 0.65 -9.03
CA ALA A 72 -0.77 0.94 -8.08
C ALA A 72 -0.55 2.45 -7.94
N ILE A 73 -0.30 2.89 -6.71
CA ILE A 73 0.15 4.27 -6.43
C ILE A 73 1.67 4.27 -6.42
N PHE A 74 2.27 5.13 -7.24
CA PHE A 74 3.73 5.32 -7.26
C PHE A 74 4.12 6.50 -6.38
N MET A 75 5.32 6.46 -5.82
CA MET A 75 5.89 7.53 -4.99
C MET A 75 6.11 8.85 -5.74
N THR A 76 5.95 8.84 -7.06
CA THR A 76 6.15 9.98 -7.96
C THR A 76 4.86 10.41 -8.65
N ASP A 77 3.71 9.79 -8.31
CA ASP A 77 2.42 10.17 -8.88
C ASP A 77 2.04 11.59 -8.44
N SER A 78 1.44 12.36 -9.35
CA SER A 78 0.91 13.69 -9.02
C SER A 78 -0.27 13.61 -8.05
N GLU A 79 -0.66 14.74 -7.48
CA GLU A 79 -1.81 14.80 -6.58
C GLU A 79 -3.10 14.33 -7.28
N GLU A 80 -3.28 14.77 -8.52
CA GLU A 80 -4.41 14.42 -9.38
C GLU A 80 -4.39 12.95 -9.77
N GLU A 81 -3.22 12.37 -10.03
CA GLU A 81 -3.10 10.94 -10.34
C GLU A 81 -3.47 10.07 -9.14
N ILE A 82 -3.02 10.43 -7.93
CA ILE A 82 -3.38 9.73 -6.69
C ILE A 82 -4.90 9.80 -6.47
N LYS A 83 -5.49 11.00 -6.58
CA LYS A 83 -6.95 11.19 -6.47
C LYS A 83 -7.70 10.38 -7.52
N ARG A 84 -7.25 10.39 -8.78
CA ARG A 84 -7.86 9.61 -9.88
C ARG A 84 -7.82 8.12 -9.61
N LYS A 85 -6.67 7.58 -9.19
CA LYS A 85 -6.48 6.14 -8.93
C LYS A 85 -7.32 5.67 -7.75
N ILE A 86 -7.34 6.44 -6.65
CA ILE A 86 -8.15 6.11 -5.47
C ILE A 86 -9.65 6.21 -5.77
N ASN A 87 -10.07 7.20 -6.55
CA ASN A 87 -11.47 7.31 -6.98
C ASN A 87 -11.92 6.10 -7.82
N LYS A 88 -11.04 5.56 -8.66
CA LYS A 88 -11.28 4.32 -9.43
C LYS A 88 -11.11 3.03 -8.62
N ALA A 89 -10.55 3.10 -7.41
CA ALA A 89 -10.24 1.92 -6.63
C ALA A 89 -11.51 1.14 -6.26
N TYR A 90 -11.34 -0.18 -6.14
CA TYR A 90 -12.35 -1.06 -5.59
C TYR A 90 -12.60 -0.69 -4.12
N CYS A 91 -13.84 -0.33 -3.80
CA CYS A 91 -14.28 -0.02 -2.44
C CYS A 91 -15.80 -0.23 -2.36
N PRO A 92 -16.25 -1.49 -2.32
CA PRO A 92 -17.66 -1.81 -2.07
C PRO A 92 -18.13 -1.29 -0.70
N GLU A 93 -19.38 -0.84 -0.64
CA GLU A 93 -20.02 -0.41 0.61
C GLU A 93 -20.03 -1.54 1.65
N LYS A 94 -19.85 -1.19 2.92
CA LYS A 94 -19.94 -2.09 4.08
C LYS A 94 -19.04 -3.32 4.06
N THR A 95 -18.08 -3.37 3.14
CA THR A 95 -17.23 -4.54 2.91
C THR A 95 -15.79 -4.18 3.22
N ILE A 96 -15.24 -4.83 4.25
CA ILE A 96 -13.88 -4.61 4.75
C ILE A 96 -12.90 -5.59 4.10
N ASP A 97 -13.33 -6.84 3.95
CA ASP A 97 -12.52 -7.90 3.37
C ASP A 97 -12.20 -7.59 1.90
N GLU A 98 -10.92 -7.74 1.56
CA GLU A 98 -10.39 -7.49 0.21
C GLU A 98 -10.71 -6.10 -0.32
N ASN A 99 -10.79 -5.11 0.57
CA ASN A 99 -10.97 -3.71 0.22
C ASN A 99 -9.63 -2.95 0.28
N PRO A 100 -9.04 -2.58 -0.89
CA PRO A 100 -7.74 -1.89 -0.96
C PRO A 100 -7.68 -0.62 -0.12
N LEU A 101 -8.77 0.14 -0.04
CA LEU A 101 -8.77 1.41 0.69
C LEU A 101 -8.79 1.18 2.21
N MET A 102 -9.48 0.15 2.67
CA MET A 102 -9.44 -0.25 4.08
C MET A 102 -8.05 -0.76 4.46
N GLU A 103 -7.39 -1.47 3.54
CA GLU A 103 -6.04 -1.96 3.74
C GLU A 103 -5.01 -0.82 3.81
N TYR A 104 -5.14 0.19 2.95
CA TYR A 104 -4.29 1.38 2.97
C TYR A 104 -4.54 2.20 4.23
N ALA A 105 -5.80 2.30 4.67
CA ALA A 105 -6.13 2.92 5.94
C ALA A 105 -5.38 2.22 7.08
N LYS A 106 -5.47 0.89 7.15
CA LYS A 106 -4.86 0.08 8.21
C LYS A 106 -3.34 0.17 8.24
N TYR A 107 -2.67 -0.19 7.15
CA TYR A 107 -1.23 -0.43 7.14
C TYR A 107 -0.38 0.80 6.80
N ILE A 108 -1.00 1.90 6.35
CA ILE A 108 -0.28 3.12 5.97
C ILE A 108 -0.77 4.31 6.80
N ILE A 109 -2.07 4.59 6.76
CA ILE A 109 -2.60 5.84 7.31
C ILE A 109 -2.62 5.79 8.84
N PHE A 110 -3.25 4.78 9.44
CA PHE A 110 -3.31 4.66 10.90
C PHE A 110 -1.95 4.32 11.54
N GLU A 111 -1.00 3.77 10.78
CA GLU A 111 0.40 3.60 11.24
C GLU A 111 1.16 4.94 11.30
N LYS A 112 0.75 5.94 10.51
CA LYS A 112 1.41 7.26 10.49
C LYS A 112 0.67 8.33 11.30
N PHE A 113 -0.65 8.31 11.26
CA PHE A 113 -1.52 9.34 11.81
C PHE A 113 -2.32 8.76 12.96
N ASN A 114 -2.23 9.41 14.13
CA ASN A 114 -3.00 9.01 15.32
C ASN A 114 -4.50 9.28 15.16
N THR A 115 -4.87 10.21 14.28
CA THR A 115 -6.25 10.60 14.03
C THR A 115 -6.46 10.82 12.53
N VAL A 116 -7.57 10.28 12.03
CA VAL A 116 -8.06 10.44 10.66
C VAL A 116 -9.36 11.23 10.68
N LYS A 117 -9.37 12.41 10.04
CA LYS A 117 -10.56 13.24 9.85
C LYS A 117 -11.11 13.03 8.44
N ILE A 118 -12.39 12.74 8.34
CA ILE A 118 -13.13 12.61 7.09
C ILE A 118 -14.12 13.78 7.04
N GLU A 119 -13.83 14.74 6.17
CA GLU A 119 -14.69 15.92 5.98
C GLU A 119 -15.84 15.56 5.05
N ARG A 120 -17.07 15.75 5.52
CA ARG A 120 -18.27 15.44 4.74
C ARG A 120 -19.41 16.40 5.09
N PRO A 121 -20.27 16.75 4.12
CA PRO A 121 -21.41 17.63 4.36
C PRO A 121 -22.31 17.16 5.51
N GLU A 122 -22.92 18.09 6.26
CA GLU A 122 -23.85 17.76 7.36
C GLU A 122 -24.98 16.82 6.92
N LYS A 123 -25.49 17.00 5.70
CA LYS A 123 -26.52 16.12 5.09
C LYS A 123 -26.09 14.65 4.95
N PHE A 124 -24.80 14.36 5.06
CA PHE A 124 -24.21 13.00 4.99
C PHE A 124 -23.57 12.58 6.33
N GLY A 125 -23.95 13.24 7.43
CA GLY A 125 -23.50 12.87 8.78
C GLY A 125 -22.38 13.74 9.35
N GLY A 126 -21.98 14.83 8.67
CA GLY A 126 -21.01 15.82 9.16
C GLY A 126 -19.59 15.29 9.36
N ASP A 127 -18.63 16.16 9.63
CA ASP A 127 -17.23 15.75 9.82
C ASP A 127 -17.09 14.58 10.81
N LEU A 128 -16.30 13.57 10.43
CA LEU A 128 -16.06 12.37 11.22
C LEU A 128 -14.59 12.28 11.61
N GLU A 129 -14.32 12.14 12.90
CA GLU A 129 -12.98 11.95 13.44
C GLU A 129 -12.82 10.51 13.96
N LEU A 130 -11.75 9.83 13.53
CA LEU A 130 -11.46 8.43 13.84
C LEU A 130 -10.06 8.32 14.45
N HIS A 131 -9.94 7.69 15.60
CA HIS A 131 -8.69 7.58 16.35
C HIS A 131 -7.92 6.28 16.10
N ASN A 132 -8.57 5.30 15.48
CA ASN A 132 -7.96 4.02 15.16
C ASN A 132 -8.69 3.33 14.01
N TYR A 133 -8.06 2.28 13.49
CA TYR A 133 -8.63 1.49 12.39
C TYR A 133 -9.93 0.79 12.77
N ASP A 134 -10.08 0.35 14.03
CA ASP A 134 -11.29 -0.38 14.46
C ASP A 134 -12.54 0.53 14.46
N GLU A 135 -12.37 1.83 14.76
CA GLU A 135 -13.43 2.82 14.60
C GLU A 135 -13.82 2.98 13.14
N LEU A 136 -12.85 3.06 12.23
CA LEU A 136 -13.12 3.11 10.78
C LEU A 136 -13.92 1.89 10.31
N VAL A 137 -13.53 0.69 10.76
CA VAL A 137 -14.23 -0.56 10.43
C VAL A 137 -15.69 -0.48 10.89
N LYS A 138 -15.93 -0.10 12.14
CA LYS A 138 -17.28 -0.02 12.71
C LYS A 138 -18.19 0.94 11.95
N VAL A 139 -17.72 2.13 11.60
CA VAL A 139 -18.54 3.12 10.87
C VAL A 139 -18.78 2.71 9.42
N PHE A 140 -17.80 2.06 8.79
CA PHE A 140 -17.92 1.62 7.40
C PHE A 140 -18.84 0.41 7.26
N GLU A 141 -18.74 -0.60 8.15
CA GLU A 141 -19.62 -1.79 8.15
C GLU A 141 -21.08 -1.45 8.44
N LYS A 142 -21.33 -0.51 9.37
CA LYS A 142 -22.68 -0.02 9.65
C LYS A 142 -23.32 0.67 8.43
N GLY A 143 -22.49 1.24 7.56
CA GLY A 143 -22.92 2.09 6.46
C GLY A 143 -23.04 3.56 6.84
N ASP A 144 -22.55 3.94 8.01
CA ASP A 144 -22.53 5.34 8.45
C ASP A 144 -21.50 6.15 7.65
N LEU A 145 -20.50 5.48 7.05
CA LEU A 145 -19.51 6.06 6.16
C LEU A 145 -19.61 5.45 4.75
N HIS A 146 -19.87 6.28 3.75
CA HIS A 146 -19.98 5.85 2.35
C HIS A 146 -18.61 5.87 1.65
N PRO A 147 -18.33 4.95 0.69
CA PRO A 147 -17.09 4.95 -0.09
C PRO A 147 -16.78 6.27 -0.79
N MET A 148 -17.80 7.05 -1.17
CA MET A 148 -17.61 8.37 -1.81
C MET A 148 -17.00 9.41 -0.86
N ASP A 149 -17.16 9.26 0.44
CA ASP A 149 -16.56 10.14 1.45
C ASP A 149 -15.20 9.58 1.89
N LEU A 150 -15.08 8.26 1.99
CA LEU A 150 -13.83 7.58 2.35
C LEU A 150 -12.73 7.82 1.29
N LYS A 151 -13.06 7.70 0.00
CA LYS A 151 -12.10 7.80 -1.11
C LYS A 151 -11.32 9.13 -1.12
N PRO A 152 -11.96 10.31 -1.09
CA PRO A 152 -11.27 11.59 -1.00
C PRO A 152 -10.37 11.69 0.23
N ALA A 153 -10.87 11.29 1.41
CA ALA A 153 -10.08 11.36 2.64
C ALA A 153 -8.80 10.51 2.54
N ILE A 154 -8.92 9.25 2.11
CA ILE A 154 -7.76 8.37 1.89
C ILE A 154 -6.79 9.00 0.88
N ALA A 155 -7.29 9.59 -0.20
CA ALA A 155 -6.44 10.26 -1.19
C ALA A 155 -5.67 11.44 -0.62
N ASP A 156 -6.28 12.24 0.24
CA ASP A 156 -5.62 13.39 0.86
C ASP A 156 -4.52 12.95 1.85
N TYR A 157 -4.77 11.91 2.65
CA TYR A 157 -3.75 11.35 3.55
C TYR A 157 -2.58 10.72 2.80
N ILE A 158 -2.84 9.96 1.74
CA ILE A 158 -1.77 9.41 0.89
C ILE A 158 -1.00 10.56 0.19
N ASN A 159 -1.67 11.62 -0.24
CA ASN A 159 -1.01 12.78 -0.82
C ASN A 159 -0.08 13.48 0.17
N LYS A 160 -0.50 13.68 1.42
CA LYS A 160 0.35 14.23 2.48
C LYS A 160 1.61 13.39 2.72
N LEU A 161 1.48 12.06 2.62
CA LEU A 161 2.61 11.14 2.77
C LEU A 161 3.59 11.18 1.60
N VAL A 162 3.09 11.36 0.38
CA VAL A 162 3.91 11.37 -0.86
C VAL A 162 4.50 12.75 -1.15
N GLU A 163 3.90 13.82 -0.63
CA GLU A 163 4.33 15.20 -0.85
C GLU A 163 5.83 15.47 -0.60
N PRO A 164 6.47 14.99 0.48
CA PRO A 164 7.90 15.21 0.71
C PRO A 164 8.76 14.61 -0.42
N VAL A 165 8.35 13.48 -0.98
CA VAL A 165 9.06 12.82 -2.08
C VAL A 165 8.92 13.62 -3.35
N ARG A 166 7.71 14.11 -3.68
CA ARG A 166 7.50 15.01 -4.83
C ARG A 166 8.36 16.26 -4.74
N LYS A 167 8.34 16.93 -3.58
CA LYS A 167 9.14 18.13 -3.33
C LYS A 167 10.65 17.87 -3.49
N HIS A 168 11.13 16.69 -3.10
CA HIS A 168 12.53 16.32 -3.31
C HIS A 168 12.87 16.23 -4.80
N PHE A 169 12.06 15.54 -5.61
CA PHE A 169 12.27 15.42 -7.06
C PHE A 169 12.06 16.74 -7.83
N GLU A 170 11.33 17.71 -7.27
CA GLU A 170 11.17 19.03 -7.86
C GLU A 170 12.34 19.97 -7.56
N LYS A 171 12.84 19.95 -6.32
CA LYS A 171 13.86 20.90 -5.84
C LYS A 171 15.29 20.42 -6.10
N ASP A 172 15.54 19.12 -6.09
CA ASP A 172 16.86 18.55 -6.33
C ASP A 172 17.04 18.26 -7.83
N LYS A 173 17.95 18.99 -8.48
CA LYS A 173 18.24 18.86 -9.91
C LYS A 173 18.71 17.45 -10.28
N LYS A 174 19.56 16.83 -9.46
CA LYS A 174 20.08 15.48 -9.72
C LYS A 174 18.98 14.44 -9.58
N ALA A 175 18.15 14.55 -8.55
CA ALA A 175 17.00 13.66 -8.37
C ALA A 175 16.03 13.79 -9.56
N LYS A 176 15.75 15.02 -10.01
CA LYS A 176 14.91 15.29 -11.18
C LYS A 176 15.45 14.64 -12.45
N GLU A 177 16.74 14.83 -12.75
CA GLU A 177 17.39 14.22 -13.92
C GLU A 177 17.35 12.69 -13.87
N LEU A 178 17.57 12.10 -12.68
CA LEU A 178 17.46 10.65 -12.48
C LEU A 178 16.03 10.15 -12.72
N LEU A 179 15.02 10.87 -12.22
CA LEU A 179 13.62 10.51 -12.43
C LEU A 179 13.25 10.52 -13.92
N GLU A 180 13.65 11.57 -14.64
CA GLU A 180 13.37 11.66 -16.09
C GLU A 180 14.08 10.55 -16.87
N LYS A 181 15.33 10.22 -16.50
CA LYS A 181 16.04 9.07 -17.08
C LYS A 181 15.31 7.75 -16.79
N VAL A 182 14.84 7.52 -15.57
CA VAL A 182 14.07 6.30 -15.23
C VAL A 182 12.75 6.25 -15.99
N LYS A 183 12.06 7.39 -16.16
CA LYS A 183 10.83 7.47 -16.96
C LYS A 183 11.10 7.13 -18.43
N SER A 184 12.24 7.52 -19.00
CA SER A 184 12.59 7.14 -20.38
C SER A 184 12.77 5.63 -20.59
N PHE A 185 13.00 4.86 -19.52
CA PHE A 185 13.12 3.40 -19.58
C PHE A 185 11.79 2.68 -19.43
N ARG A 186 10.68 3.39 -19.17
CA ARG A 186 9.35 2.79 -19.22
C ARG A 186 9.03 2.45 -20.68
N VAL A 187 9.37 1.21 -21.05
CA VAL A 187 8.91 0.61 -22.30
C VAL A 187 7.38 0.57 -22.23
N THR A 188 6.73 1.46 -22.98
CA THR A 188 5.33 1.30 -23.39
C THR A 188 5.24 -0.01 -24.17
N LYS A 189 4.81 -1.08 -23.50
CA LYS A 189 4.29 -2.29 -24.11
C LYS A 189 2.78 -2.31 -23.93
#